data_AF-A0A6P0IPB3-F1
#
_entry.id   AF-A0A6P0IPB3-F1
#
_cell.length_a   1.000
_cell.length_b   1.000
_cell.length_c   1.000
_cell.angle_alpha   90.00
_cell.angle_beta   90.00
_cell.angle_gamma   90.00
#
_symmetry.space_group_name_H-M   'P 1'
#
loop_
_entity.id
_entity.type
_entity.pdbx_description
1 polymer ?
#
loop_
_entity_poly.entity_id
_entity_poly.type
_entity_poly.pdbx_seq_one_letter_code
_entity_poly.pdbx_strand_id
1 'polypeptide(L)'
;VSGIIFRNRLYDTIFEVVVFTIAIMGAKFLLADEKPFCTIYQFTDKPSIVLARLGATIAALVGIELAIRGHLSPGGGFAAGVAGGTAIGLVAITSSFQWMQAVYKRWQAARWEKVSVLIFIVLAVITLTGVELPHGELQTLVSAAVIPILNILVAVKVALGSWAVILVFIHHRGLL
;
A
#
# COMPACT_ATOMS: atom_id res chain seq x y z
N VAL A 1 -10.73 28.80 -3.52
CA VAL A 1 -11.29 27.68 -2.70
C VAL A 1 -10.70 26.32 -3.10
N SER A 2 -10.67 25.97 -4.40
CA SER A 2 -10.14 24.67 -4.88
C SER A 2 -8.67 24.40 -4.52
N GLY A 3 -7.79 25.42 -4.53
CA GLY A 3 -6.38 25.26 -4.13
C GLY A 3 -6.16 24.99 -2.63
N ILE A 4 -7.06 25.47 -1.75
CA ILE A 4 -6.99 25.24 -0.30
C ILE A 4 -7.37 23.79 0.02
N ILE A 5 -8.41 23.27 -0.64
CA ILE A 5 -8.83 21.86 -0.51
C ILE A 5 -7.74 20.92 -1.07
N PHE A 6 -7.09 21.31 -2.17
CA PHE A 6 -6.00 20.56 -2.79
C PHE A 6 -4.80 20.42 -1.85
N ARG A 7 -4.30 21.54 -1.30
CA ARG A 7 -3.16 21.52 -0.37
C ARG A 7 -3.49 20.71 0.88
N ASN A 8 -4.69 20.88 1.44
CA ASN A 8 -5.09 20.14 2.63
C ASN A 8 -5.15 18.62 2.41
N ARG A 9 -5.67 18.16 1.24
CA ARG A 9 -5.68 16.73 0.88
C ARG A 9 -4.27 16.16 0.66
N LEU A 10 -3.36 16.96 0.11
CA LEU A 10 -1.97 16.57 -0.04
C LEU A 10 -1.32 16.33 1.32
N TYR A 11 -1.49 17.27 2.27
CA TYR A 11 -0.99 17.11 3.63
C TYR A 11 -1.56 15.85 4.30
N ASP A 12 -2.86 15.62 4.17
CA ASP A 12 -3.53 14.42 4.71
C ASP A 12 -2.86 13.14 4.19
N THR A 13 -2.67 13.03 2.87
CA THR A 13 -2.02 11.87 2.23
C THR A 13 -0.55 11.72 2.66
N ILE A 14 0.15 12.85 2.87
CA ILE A 14 1.54 12.84 3.36
C ILE A 14 1.62 12.26 4.76
N PHE A 15 0.79 12.75 5.67
CA PHE A 15 0.78 12.29 7.06
C PHE A 15 0.31 10.83 7.17
N GLU A 16 -0.67 10.40 6.38
CA GLU A 16 -1.08 8.99 6.32
C GLU A 16 0.10 8.06 6.02
N VAL A 17 0.89 8.37 4.99
CA VAL A 17 2.04 7.55 4.59
C VAL A 17 3.16 7.57 5.62
N VAL A 18 3.40 8.73 6.26
CA VAL A 18 4.41 8.87 7.31
C VAL A 18 4.03 8.04 8.53
N VAL A 19 2.82 8.23 9.06
CA VAL A 19 2.32 7.49 10.24
C VAL A 19 2.30 6.00 9.95
N PHE A 20 1.82 5.60 8.77
CA PHE A 20 1.82 4.19 8.36
C PHE A 20 3.23 3.61 8.29
N THR A 21 4.19 4.33 7.70
CA THR A 21 5.58 3.85 7.61
C THR A 21 6.22 3.71 8.98
N ILE A 22 5.98 4.66 9.90
CA ILE A 22 6.46 4.58 11.29
C ILE A 22 5.83 3.37 11.99
N ALA A 23 4.52 3.13 11.81
CA ALA A 23 3.84 1.98 12.40
C ALA A 23 4.42 0.64 11.90
N ILE A 24 4.71 0.51 10.60
CA ILE A 24 5.37 -0.68 10.03
C ILE A 24 6.75 -0.88 10.65
N MET A 25 7.54 0.19 10.73
CA MET A 25 8.89 0.13 11.29
C MET A 25 8.84 -0.25 12.78
N GLY A 26 7.92 0.33 13.54
CA GLY A 26 7.69 0.00 14.94
C GLY A 26 7.29 -1.46 15.13
N ALA A 27 6.35 -1.98 14.32
CA ALA A 27 5.96 -3.39 14.37
C ALA A 27 7.14 -4.33 14.05
N LYS A 28 7.95 -4.01 13.02
CA LYS A 28 9.17 -4.76 12.69
C LYS A 28 10.20 -4.72 13.82
N PHE A 29 10.39 -3.56 14.43
CA PHE A 29 11.34 -3.39 15.53
C PHE A 29 10.92 -4.20 16.76
N LEU A 30 9.66 -4.11 17.16
CA LEU A 30 9.13 -4.85 18.32
C LEU A 30 9.16 -6.36 18.14
N LEU A 31 9.03 -6.85 16.90
CA LEU A 31 9.07 -8.28 16.58
C LEU A 31 10.48 -8.78 16.23
N ALA A 32 11.51 -7.93 16.21
CA ALA A 32 12.85 -8.32 15.77
C ALA A 32 13.53 -9.33 16.70
N ASP A 33 13.25 -9.26 18.00
CA ASP A 33 13.83 -10.12 19.02
C ASP A 33 12.94 -11.34 19.38
N GLU A 34 11.77 -11.44 18.76
CA GLU A 34 10.82 -12.54 19.00
C GLU A 34 11.22 -13.79 18.21
N LYS A 35 10.99 -14.98 18.80
CA LYS A 35 11.28 -16.24 18.11
C LYS A 35 10.23 -16.47 17.01
N PRO A 36 10.65 -16.88 15.80
CA PRO A 36 9.71 -17.17 14.73
C PRO A 36 8.80 -18.35 15.10
N PHE A 37 7.53 -18.25 14.76
CA PHE A 37 6.53 -19.25 15.11
C PHE A 37 6.76 -20.53 14.27
N CYS A 38 6.91 -21.69 14.93
CA CYS A 38 7.32 -22.92 14.26
C CYS A 38 6.21 -23.61 13.44
N THR A 39 4.93 -23.23 13.62
CA THR A 39 3.80 -23.88 12.95
C THR A 39 2.88 -22.84 12.32
N ILE A 40 2.99 -22.64 11.01
CA ILE A 40 2.08 -21.78 10.25
C ILE A 40 0.88 -22.65 9.83
N TYR A 41 -0.26 -22.50 10.50
CA TYR A 41 -1.49 -23.17 10.09
C TYR A 41 -2.05 -22.52 8.81
N GLN A 42 -2.55 -23.32 7.88
CA GLN A 42 -3.17 -22.80 6.66
C GLN A 42 -4.60 -23.30 6.60
N PHE A 43 -5.50 -22.47 6.07
CA PHE A 43 -6.84 -22.95 5.73
C PHE A 43 -6.70 -24.13 4.77
N THR A 44 -7.10 -25.31 5.26
CA THR A 44 -6.99 -26.56 4.49
C THR A 44 -8.30 -26.87 3.78
N ASP A 45 -9.39 -26.20 4.18
CA ASP A 45 -10.70 -26.41 3.61
C ASP A 45 -10.84 -25.68 2.25
N LYS A 46 -11.24 -26.45 1.24
CA LYS A 46 -11.45 -25.94 -0.12
C LYS A 46 -12.42 -24.74 -0.21
N PRO A 47 -13.55 -24.69 0.52
CA PRO A 47 -14.47 -23.57 0.43
C PRO A 47 -13.85 -22.26 0.93
N SER A 48 -13.15 -22.24 2.07
CA SER A 48 -12.51 -21.01 2.56
C SER A 48 -11.39 -20.55 1.64
N ILE A 49 -10.63 -21.46 1.04
CA ILE A 49 -9.60 -21.11 0.04
C ILE A 49 -10.25 -20.40 -1.16
N VAL A 50 -11.35 -20.93 -1.69
CA VAL A 50 -12.04 -20.33 -2.83
C VAL A 50 -12.62 -18.96 -2.46
N LEU A 51 -13.28 -18.84 -1.30
CA LEU A 51 -13.85 -17.57 -0.83
C LEU A 51 -12.78 -16.51 -0.61
N ALA A 52 -11.65 -16.86 0.02
CA ALA A 52 -10.55 -15.92 0.23
C ALA A 52 -9.90 -15.48 -1.10
N ARG A 53 -9.75 -16.38 -2.07
CA ARG A 53 -9.22 -16.02 -3.41
C ARG A 53 -10.18 -15.14 -4.21
N LEU A 54 -11.49 -15.39 -4.11
CA LEU A 54 -12.51 -14.52 -4.69
C LEU A 54 -12.48 -13.14 -4.02
N GLY A 55 -12.45 -13.09 -2.70
CA GLY A 55 -12.33 -11.85 -1.93
C GLY A 55 -11.05 -11.08 -2.29
N ALA A 56 -9.93 -11.77 -2.46
CA ALA A 56 -8.67 -11.16 -2.88
C ALA A 56 -8.79 -10.51 -4.27
N THR A 57 -9.45 -11.19 -5.20
CA THR A 57 -9.66 -10.69 -6.57
C THR A 57 -10.54 -9.44 -6.55
N ILE A 58 -11.63 -9.46 -5.80
CA ILE A 58 -12.53 -8.31 -5.64
C ILE A 58 -11.79 -7.13 -5.00
N ALA A 59 -11.05 -7.38 -3.90
CA ALA A 59 -10.28 -6.35 -3.22
C ALA A 59 -9.20 -5.73 -4.14
N ALA A 60 -8.55 -6.54 -4.98
CA ALA A 60 -7.58 -6.05 -5.95
C ALA A 60 -8.25 -5.17 -7.03
N LEU A 61 -9.41 -5.57 -7.55
CA LEU A 61 -10.16 -4.78 -8.54
C LEU A 61 -10.63 -3.45 -7.96
N VAL A 62 -11.16 -3.45 -6.73
CA VAL A 62 -11.55 -2.23 -6.02
C VAL A 62 -10.32 -1.35 -5.77
N GLY A 63 -9.18 -1.93 -5.36
CA GLY A 63 -7.94 -1.18 -5.18
C GLY A 63 -7.46 -0.50 -6.47
N ILE A 64 -7.56 -1.17 -7.62
CA ILE A 64 -7.21 -0.59 -8.93
C ILE A 64 -8.16 0.55 -9.29
N GLU A 65 -9.47 0.38 -9.08
CA GLU A 65 -10.47 1.41 -9.34
C GLU A 65 -10.19 2.67 -8.51
N LEU A 66 -9.95 2.50 -7.21
CA LEU A 66 -9.61 3.59 -6.29
C LEU A 66 -8.27 4.25 -6.64
N ALA A 67 -7.28 3.50 -7.12
CA ALA A 67 -5.99 4.07 -7.52
C ALA A 67 -6.16 5.03 -8.71
N ILE A 68 -6.99 4.66 -9.68
CA ILE A 68 -7.24 5.43 -10.91
C ILE A 68 -8.19 6.61 -10.65
N ARG A 69 -9.32 6.36 -9.96
CA ARG A 69 -10.42 7.33 -9.79
C ARG A 69 -10.44 8.03 -8.44
N GLY A 70 -9.56 7.67 -7.51
CA GLY A 70 -9.50 8.24 -6.17
C GLY A 70 -9.18 9.74 -6.09
N HIS A 71 -8.75 10.34 -7.20
CA HIS A 71 -8.61 11.78 -7.30
C HIS A 71 -9.97 12.52 -7.45
N LEU A 72 -11.03 11.82 -7.89
CA LEU A 72 -12.40 12.36 -8.07
C LEU A 72 -13.41 11.82 -7.04
N SER A 73 -13.05 10.75 -6.34
CA SER A 73 -13.89 10.00 -5.39
C SER A 73 -13.42 10.20 -3.94
N PRO A 74 -14.29 10.07 -2.91
CA PRO A 74 -13.84 9.88 -1.54
C PRO A 74 -13.10 8.53 -1.41
N GLY A 75 -11.78 8.58 -1.26
CA GLY A 75 -10.90 7.41 -1.19
C GLY A 75 -9.72 7.57 -2.14
N GLY A 76 -8.56 7.92 -1.59
CA GLY A 76 -7.34 8.16 -2.35
C GLY A 76 -6.42 6.94 -2.44
N GLY A 77 -5.14 7.22 -2.63
CA GLY A 77 -4.08 6.24 -2.87
C GLY A 77 -3.86 5.37 -1.66
N PHE A 78 -4.04 5.91 -0.45
CA PHE A 78 -3.93 5.14 0.77
C PHE A 78 -5.00 4.03 0.83
N ALA A 79 -6.27 4.39 0.62
CA ALA A 79 -7.38 3.43 0.60
C ALA A 79 -7.19 2.36 -0.50
N ALA A 80 -6.74 2.77 -1.68
CA ALA A 80 -6.38 1.85 -2.77
C ALA A 80 -5.28 0.87 -2.35
N GLY A 81 -4.24 1.36 -1.68
CA GLY A 81 -3.14 0.55 -1.15
C GLY A 81 -3.56 -0.38 -0.02
N VAL A 82 -4.48 0.04 0.86
CA VAL A 82 -5.07 -0.82 1.89
C VAL A 82 -5.87 -1.94 1.25
N ALA A 83 -6.71 -1.66 0.24
CA ALA A 83 -7.44 -2.67 -0.51
C ALA A 83 -6.50 -3.68 -1.19
N GLY A 84 -5.41 -3.19 -1.79
CA GLY A 84 -4.34 -4.04 -2.33
C GLY A 84 -3.65 -4.89 -1.26
N GLY A 85 -3.35 -4.30 -0.10
CA GLY A 85 -2.81 -5.01 1.06
C GLY A 85 -3.74 -6.12 1.57
N THR A 86 -5.04 -5.88 1.62
CA THR A 86 -6.07 -6.86 1.96
C THR A 86 -6.10 -8.00 0.95
N ALA A 87 -6.02 -7.69 -0.35
CA ALA A 87 -5.93 -8.72 -1.39
C ALA A 87 -4.71 -9.63 -1.18
N ILE A 88 -3.55 -9.03 -0.87
CA ILE A 88 -2.32 -9.78 -0.55
C ILE A 88 -2.50 -10.61 0.73
N GLY A 89 -3.15 -10.07 1.76
CA GLY A 89 -3.43 -10.79 3.01
C GLY A 89 -4.32 -12.01 2.80
N LEU A 90 -5.38 -11.88 2.00
CA LEU A 90 -6.26 -13.00 1.65
C LEU A 90 -5.55 -14.08 0.82
N VAL A 91 -4.61 -13.69 -0.05
CA VAL A 91 -3.73 -14.65 -0.72
C VAL A 91 -2.76 -15.29 0.27
N ALA A 92 -2.28 -14.54 1.26
CA ALA A 92 -1.33 -15.00 2.25
C ALA A 92 -1.88 -16.10 3.16
N ILE A 93 -3.13 -15.98 3.58
CA ILE A 93 -3.78 -17.00 4.42
C ILE A 93 -4.07 -18.30 3.67
N THR A 94 -4.09 -18.28 2.33
CA THR A 94 -4.41 -19.43 1.47
C THR A 94 -3.21 -20.01 0.73
N SER A 95 -2.03 -19.40 0.83
CA SER A 95 -0.83 -19.75 0.08
C SER A 95 0.34 -20.03 1.01
N SER A 96 1.28 -20.89 0.62
CA SER A 96 2.46 -21.19 1.44
C SER A 96 3.32 -19.95 1.69
N PHE A 97 3.71 -19.74 2.95
CA PHE A 97 4.58 -18.63 3.35
C PHE A 97 5.89 -18.61 2.53
N GLN A 98 6.47 -19.79 2.28
CA GLN A 98 7.68 -19.94 1.47
C GLN A 98 7.49 -19.42 0.03
N TRP A 99 6.35 -19.72 -0.59
CA TRP A 99 6.04 -19.21 -1.92
C TRP A 99 5.88 -17.69 -1.91
N MET A 100 5.18 -17.15 -0.93
CA MET A 100 4.99 -15.70 -0.79
C MET A 100 6.31 -14.97 -0.56
N GLN A 101 7.19 -15.51 0.29
CA GLN A 101 8.51 -14.96 0.53
C GLN A 101 9.41 -15.05 -0.71
N ALA A 102 9.30 -16.14 -1.48
CA ALA A 102 10.00 -16.29 -2.76
C ALA A 102 9.53 -15.26 -3.79
N VAL A 103 8.22 -15.01 -3.90
CA VAL A 103 7.67 -13.97 -4.77
C VAL A 103 8.12 -12.58 -4.32
N TYR A 104 8.05 -12.28 -3.02
CA TYR A 104 8.50 -11.00 -2.46
C TYR A 104 9.98 -10.72 -2.76
N LYS A 105 10.85 -11.74 -2.61
CA LYS A 105 12.28 -11.63 -2.97
C LYS A 105 12.48 -11.52 -4.48
N ARG A 106 11.78 -12.32 -5.28
CA ARG A 106 11.89 -12.34 -6.75
C ARG A 106 11.52 -11.00 -7.38
N TRP A 107 10.46 -10.38 -6.89
CA TRP A 107 10.02 -9.05 -7.34
C TRP A 107 10.83 -7.90 -6.74
N GLN A 108 11.82 -8.20 -5.88
CA GLN A 108 12.61 -7.19 -5.17
C GLN A 108 11.71 -6.16 -4.49
N ALA A 109 10.59 -6.60 -3.90
CA ALA A 109 9.56 -5.74 -3.33
C ALA A 109 10.14 -4.76 -2.30
N ALA A 110 11.14 -5.18 -1.51
CA ALA A 110 11.86 -4.30 -0.59
C ALA A 110 12.64 -3.17 -1.27
N ARG A 111 13.13 -3.39 -2.51
CA ARG A 111 13.80 -2.34 -3.30
C ARG A 111 12.77 -1.35 -3.83
N TRP A 112 11.64 -1.84 -4.35
CA TRP A 112 10.52 -1.00 -4.79
C TRP A 112 9.90 -0.21 -3.63
N GLU A 113 9.85 -0.77 -2.42
CA GLU A 113 9.44 -0.06 -1.22
C GLU A 113 10.39 1.11 -0.92
N LYS A 114 11.71 0.88 -0.91
CA LYS A 114 12.69 1.96 -0.68
C LYS A 114 12.65 3.04 -1.77
N VAL A 115 12.54 2.63 -3.03
CA VAL A 115 12.46 3.56 -4.17
C VAL A 115 11.16 4.38 -4.11
N SER A 116 10.02 3.75 -3.81
CA SER A 116 8.75 4.48 -3.67
C SER A 116 8.77 5.44 -2.48
N VAL A 117 9.38 5.08 -1.34
CA VAL A 117 9.61 6.00 -0.21
C VAL A 117 10.46 7.21 -0.66
N LEU A 118 11.57 6.95 -1.36
CA LEU A 118 12.48 8.01 -1.79
C LEU A 118 11.80 8.98 -2.76
N ILE A 119 11.11 8.45 -3.78
CA ILE A 119 10.34 9.24 -4.74
C ILE A 119 9.25 10.04 -4.01
N PHE A 120 8.56 9.41 -3.06
CA PHE A 120 7.54 10.08 -2.26
C PHE A 120 8.09 11.23 -1.44
N ILE A 121 9.23 11.04 -0.75
CA ILE A 121 9.87 12.10 0.03
C ILE A 121 10.30 13.25 -0.88
N VAL A 122 10.94 12.95 -2.01
CA VAL A 122 11.37 13.98 -2.98
C VAL A 122 10.16 14.77 -3.50
N LEU A 123 9.09 14.08 -3.90
CA LEU A 123 7.87 14.75 -4.36
C LEU A 123 7.19 15.53 -3.25
N ALA A 124 7.09 15.00 -2.03
CA ALA A 124 6.52 15.70 -0.89
C ALA A 124 7.29 17.00 -0.62
N VAL A 125 8.63 16.96 -0.59
CA VAL A 125 9.48 18.14 -0.38
C VAL A 125 9.30 19.16 -1.51
N ILE A 126 9.31 18.74 -2.79
CA ILE A 126 9.08 19.65 -3.92
C ILE A 126 7.70 20.33 -3.79
N THR A 127 6.67 19.56 -3.46
CA THR A 127 5.30 20.09 -3.34
C THR A 127 5.14 21.00 -2.11
N LEU A 128 5.86 20.73 -1.02
CA LEU A 128 5.93 21.57 0.19
C LEU A 128 6.67 22.89 -0.05
N THR A 129 7.72 22.90 -0.87
CA THR A 129 8.49 24.11 -1.21
C THR A 129 7.73 25.10 -2.10
N GLY A 130 6.51 24.77 -2.53
CA GLY A 130 5.67 25.67 -3.32
C GLY A 130 6.08 25.78 -4.78
N VAL A 131 6.94 24.88 -5.28
CA VAL A 131 7.20 24.74 -6.71
C VAL A 131 5.95 24.12 -7.34
N GLU A 132 5.05 24.99 -7.77
CA GLU A 132 3.91 24.62 -8.59
C GLU A 132 4.42 24.16 -9.95
N LEU A 133 4.53 22.84 -10.12
CA LEU A 133 4.73 22.21 -11.43
C LEU A 133 3.64 22.74 -12.39
N PRO A 134 3.98 23.02 -13.66
CA PRO A 134 3.17 23.85 -14.54
C PRO A 134 1.72 23.36 -14.58
N HIS A 135 0.82 24.19 -14.09
CA HIS A 135 -0.62 23.96 -14.14
C HIS A 135 -1.04 24.00 -15.61
N GLY A 136 -1.20 22.82 -16.22
CA GLY A 136 -2.02 22.69 -17.43
C GLY A 136 -3.43 23.20 -17.14
N GLU A 137 -4.19 23.60 -18.16
CA GLU A 137 -5.52 24.20 -17.96
C GLU A 137 -6.49 23.30 -17.18
N LEU A 138 -7.16 23.89 -16.19
CA LEU A 138 -8.26 23.29 -15.44
C LEU A 138 -9.22 22.59 -16.42
N GLN A 139 -9.56 21.32 -16.11
CA GLN A 139 -10.54 20.44 -16.79
C GLN A 139 -10.01 19.48 -17.85
N THR A 140 -8.70 19.32 -18.04
CA THR A 140 -8.15 18.18 -18.80
C THR A 140 -7.38 17.23 -17.88
N LEU A 141 -7.45 15.92 -18.17
CA LEU A 141 -6.79 14.81 -17.44
C LEU A 141 -5.28 15.03 -17.14
N VAL A 142 -4.68 16.03 -17.78
CA VAL A 142 -3.24 16.34 -17.77
C VAL A 142 -2.90 17.50 -16.82
N SER A 143 -3.86 18.39 -16.50
CA SER A 143 -3.66 19.54 -15.59
C SER A 143 -3.42 19.15 -14.13
N ALA A 144 -3.95 17.99 -13.72
CA ALA A 144 -3.78 17.44 -12.38
C ALA A 144 -2.74 16.30 -12.33
N ALA A 145 -1.88 16.14 -13.35
CA ALA A 145 -1.07 14.92 -13.56
C ALA A 145 -0.26 14.45 -12.35
N VAL A 146 0.16 15.36 -11.47
CA VAL A 146 0.90 15.00 -10.26
C VAL A 146 0.04 14.25 -9.25
N ILE A 147 -1.27 14.55 -9.12
CA ILE A 147 -2.13 13.90 -8.11
C ILE A 147 -2.34 12.41 -8.43
N PRO A 148 -2.80 11.99 -9.64
CA PRO A 148 -2.97 10.56 -9.92
C PRO A 148 -1.66 9.79 -9.79
N ILE A 149 -0.53 10.39 -10.19
CA ILE A 149 0.79 9.76 -10.03
C ILE A 149 1.12 9.57 -8.55
N LEU A 150 0.95 10.62 -7.72
CA LEU A 150 1.12 10.52 -6.27
C LEU A 150 0.17 9.48 -5.67
N ASN A 151 -1.08 9.46 -6.11
CA ASN A 151 -2.11 8.53 -5.66
C ASN A 151 -1.69 7.07 -5.91
N ILE A 152 -1.21 6.78 -7.12
CA ILE A 152 -0.72 5.46 -7.49
C ILE A 152 0.54 5.11 -6.71
N LEU A 153 1.48 6.05 -6.56
CA LEU A 153 2.72 5.82 -5.79
C LEU A 153 2.40 5.49 -4.32
N VAL A 154 1.48 6.23 -3.71
CA VAL A 154 0.99 5.99 -2.36
C VAL A 154 0.31 4.63 -2.27
N ALA A 155 -0.55 4.28 -3.24
CA ALA A 155 -1.21 2.98 -3.28
C ALA A 155 -0.20 1.82 -3.32
N VAL A 156 0.80 1.92 -4.19
CA VAL A 156 1.87 0.92 -4.31
C VAL A 156 2.66 0.84 -3.00
N LYS A 157 3.09 1.98 -2.46
CA LYS A 157 3.83 2.07 -1.19
C LYS A 157 3.08 1.41 -0.04
N VAL A 158 1.78 1.71 0.09
CA VAL A 158 0.94 1.17 1.16
C VAL A 158 0.67 -0.32 0.96
N ALA A 159 0.39 -0.77 -0.26
CA ALA A 159 0.22 -2.20 -0.56
C ALA A 159 1.49 -3.01 -0.26
N LEU A 160 2.67 -2.52 -0.66
CA LEU A 160 3.96 -3.14 -0.36
C LEU A 160 4.26 -3.15 1.15
N GLY A 161 3.95 -2.05 1.84
CA GLY A 161 4.10 -1.94 3.30
C GLY A 161 3.20 -2.93 4.05
N SER A 162 1.93 -3.02 3.66
CA SER A 162 0.97 -4.00 4.18
C SER A 162 1.45 -5.43 3.96
N TRP A 163 1.96 -5.75 2.76
CA TRP A 163 2.56 -7.07 2.49
C TRP A 163 3.72 -7.35 3.46
N ALA A 164 4.64 -6.40 3.63
CA ALA A 164 5.78 -6.57 4.52
C ALA A 164 5.33 -6.84 5.97
N VAL A 165 4.33 -6.12 6.48
CA VAL A 165 3.77 -6.35 7.81
C VAL A 165 3.10 -7.71 7.90
N ILE A 166 2.25 -8.08 6.94
CA ILE A 166 1.58 -9.39 6.91
C ILE A 166 2.62 -10.51 6.99
N LEU A 167 3.69 -10.44 6.21
CA LEU A 167 4.77 -11.42 6.26
C LEU A 167 5.45 -11.47 7.62
N VAL A 168 5.74 -10.32 8.23
CA VAL A 168 6.37 -10.23 9.55
C VAL A 168 5.45 -10.85 10.62
N PHE A 169 4.16 -10.56 10.59
CA PHE A 169 3.19 -11.14 11.53
C PHE A 169 3.04 -12.64 11.32
N ILE A 170 2.88 -13.11 10.09
CA ILE A 170 2.79 -14.55 9.80
C ILE A 170 4.04 -15.27 10.29
N HIS A 171 5.23 -14.66 10.13
CA HIS A 171 6.48 -15.27 10.55
C HIS A 171 6.63 -15.40 12.08
N HIS A 172 6.19 -14.41 12.85
CA HIS A 172 6.40 -14.38 14.31
C HIS A 172 5.18 -14.81 15.14
N ARG A 173 3.97 -14.75 14.58
CA ARG A 173 2.72 -15.08 15.28
C ARG A 173 1.90 -16.19 14.62
N GLY A 174 2.26 -16.61 13.40
CA GLY A 174 1.47 -17.57 12.63
C GLY A 174 0.21 -16.96 12.02
N LEU A 175 -0.63 -17.83 11.46
CA LEU A 175 -2.01 -17.53 11.08
C LEU A 175 -2.87 -18.15 12.19
N LEU A 176 -3.74 -17.34 12.80
CA LEU A 176 -4.59 -17.72 13.95
C LEU A 176 -5.20 -19.12 13.82
#